data_AF-A0A101VL85-F1
#
_entry.id   AF-A0A101VL85-F1
#
_cell.length_a   1.000
_cell.length_b   1.000
_cell.length_c   1.000
_cell.angle_alpha   90.00
_cell.angle_beta   90.00
_cell.angle_gamma   90.00
#
_symmetry.space_group_name_H-M   'P 1'
#
loop_
_entity.id
_entity.type
_entity.pdbx_description
1 polymer ?
#
loop_
_entity_poly.entity_id
_entity_poly.type
_entity_poly.pdbx_seq_one_letter_code
_entity_poly.pdbx_strand_id
1 'polypeptide(L)'
;MNEHIDLLLEEIKRLERKLETALDQLHEDPAFALSKGSEGIGDGTSARLAELQDDVRGIVLWKAARHDINDIDLRARHLPPEACEGPGWHMLLFLLTSRIEQTSVSVTDTCAMARAPQTTALRHLELLVRLGLCQKVPDHSDARRIWIGISDDGYFRMEHYYRDRMKAHRKPLNFRRKR
;
A
#
# COMPACT_ATOMS: atom_id res chain seq x y z
N MET A 1 21.60 46.42 -11.14
CA MET A 1 22.00 45.16 -10.47
C MET A 1 21.38 45.04 -9.10
N ASN A 2 21.37 46.10 -8.29
CA ASN A 2 20.75 46.09 -6.94
C ASN A 2 19.22 45.96 -6.96
N GLU A 3 18.52 46.67 -7.85
CA GLU A 3 17.04 46.60 -7.93
C GLU A 3 16.48 45.19 -8.20
N HIS A 4 17.21 44.38 -8.98
CA HIS A 4 16.79 43.01 -9.27
C HIS A 4 16.99 42.09 -8.07
N ILE A 5 18.03 42.33 -7.26
CA ILE A 5 18.27 41.60 -6.01
C ILE A 5 17.21 41.98 -4.97
N ASP A 6 16.83 43.25 -4.88
CA ASP A 6 15.80 43.73 -3.95
C ASP A 6 14.42 43.12 -4.27
N LEU A 7 14.06 43.03 -5.56
CA LEU A 7 12.83 42.35 -6.01
C LEU A 7 12.82 40.86 -5.66
N LEU A 8 13.96 40.17 -5.81
CA LEU A 8 14.07 38.76 -5.43
C LEU A 8 13.96 38.57 -3.91
N LEU A 9 14.54 39.49 -3.12
CA LEU A 9 14.43 39.46 -1.66
C LEU A 9 13.01 39.72 -1.16
N GLU A 10 12.27 40.64 -1.80
CA GLU A 10 10.86 40.86 -1.47
C GLU A 10 9.99 39.65 -1.77
N GLU A 11 10.22 38.99 -2.92
CA GLU A 11 9.46 37.81 -3.29
C GLU A 11 9.79 36.61 -2.39
N ILE A 12 11.05 36.43 -1.98
CA ILE A 12 11.43 35.42 -0.96
C ILE A 12 10.67 35.66 0.34
N LYS A 13 10.70 36.89 0.88
CA LYS A 13 9.97 37.25 2.12
C LYS A 13 8.46 37.08 2.00
N ARG A 14 7.91 37.27 0.80
CA ARG A 14 6.49 37.04 0.53
C ARG A 14 6.15 35.56 0.54
N LEU A 15 7.00 34.73 -0.06
CA LEU A 15 6.82 33.28 -0.09
C LEU A 15 6.97 32.67 1.30
N GLU A 16 7.90 33.16 2.12
CA GLU A 16 8.06 32.76 3.53
C GLU A 16 6.78 33.00 4.33
N ARG A 17 6.24 34.23 4.28
CA ARG A 17 4.98 34.56 4.97
C ARG A 17 3.80 33.71 4.51
N LYS A 18 3.71 33.44 3.20
CA LYS A 18 2.68 32.54 2.65
C LYS A 18 2.84 31.11 3.13
N LEU A 19 4.07 30.63 3.28
CA LEU A 19 4.35 29.29 3.80
C LEU A 19 3.97 29.19 5.28
N GLU A 20 4.32 30.19 6.10
CA GLU A 20 3.91 30.28 7.51
C GLU A 20 2.38 30.27 7.64
N THR A 21 1.68 31.10 6.87
CA THR A 21 0.21 31.15 6.91
C THR A 21 -0.42 29.81 6.50
N ALA A 22 0.16 29.12 5.51
CA ALA A 22 -0.33 27.82 5.07
C ALA A 22 -0.02 26.71 6.10
N LEU A 23 1.10 26.80 6.81
CA LEU A 23 1.46 25.91 7.92
C LEU A 23 0.52 26.09 9.12
N ASP A 24 0.16 27.32 9.45
CA ASP A 24 -0.79 27.63 10.51
C ASP A 24 -2.18 27.09 10.16
N GLN A 25 -2.63 27.28 8.92
CA GLN A 25 -3.91 26.75 8.44
C GLN A 25 -3.99 25.22 8.41
N LEU A 26 -2.86 24.53 8.25
CA LEU A 26 -2.78 23.07 8.34
C LEU A 26 -2.80 22.57 9.80
N HIS A 27 -2.49 23.42 10.77
CA HIS A 27 -2.51 23.09 12.21
C HIS A 27 -3.88 23.31 12.89
N GLU A 28 -4.90 23.80 12.19
CA GLU A 28 -6.23 24.08 12.77
C GLU A 28 -7.25 22.92 12.64
N ASP A 29 -6.81 21.66 12.50
CA ASP A 29 -7.69 20.53 12.81
C ASP A 29 -7.37 20.01 14.23
N PRO A 30 -8.10 20.43 15.26
CA PRO A 30 -7.84 20.02 16.64
C PRO A 30 -8.00 18.52 16.87
N ALA A 31 -8.57 17.77 15.91
CA ALA A 31 -8.67 16.31 16.00
C ALA A 31 -7.32 15.60 15.73
N PHE A 32 -6.35 16.26 15.10
CA PHE A 32 -5.10 15.63 14.62
C PHE A 32 -3.82 16.39 15.00
N ALA A 33 -3.88 17.29 15.97
CA ALA A 33 -2.69 17.94 16.50
C ALA A 33 -1.69 16.87 17.02
N LEU A 34 -0.64 16.59 16.25
CA LEU A 34 0.45 15.74 16.71
C LEU A 34 1.09 16.43 17.91
N SER A 35 1.13 15.72 19.03
CA SER A 35 1.76 16.16 20.27
C SER A 35 3.18 16.67 19.97
N LYS A 36 3.39 17.99 20.06
CA LYS A 36 4.74 18.56 20.02
C LYS A 36 5.48 18.02 21.24
N GLY A 37 6.48 17.18 20.98
CA GLY A 37 7.35 16.65 22.03
C GLY A 37 7.93 17.78 22.87
N SER A 38 7.68 17.70 24.17
CA SER A 38 8.25 18.43 25.31
C SER A 38 9.46 19.33 25.02
N GLU A 39 9.30 20.61 25.37
CA GLU A 39 10.38 21.58 25.53
C GLU A 39 11.48 21.06 26.46
N GLY A 40 12.72 21.15 25.99
CA GLY A 40 13.92 21.05 26.79
C GLY A 40 14.95 22.00 26.18
N ILE A 41 15.43 22.96 26.97
CA ILE A 41 16.45 23.93 26.56
C ILE A 41 17.73 23.16 26.20
N GLY A 42 17.94 22.95 24.90
CA GLY A 42 19.09 22.25 24.34
C GLY A 42 19.34 22.68 22.90
N ASP A 43 20.62 22.82 22.56
CA ASP A 43 21.19 23.18 21.24
C ASP A 43 20.20 23.16 20.07
N GLY A 44 19.73 24.34 19.66
CA GLY A 44 18.65 24.52 18.67
C GLY A 44 18.94 23.95 17.28
N THR A 45 20.19 23.57 17.00
CA THR A 45 20.56 22.82 15.79
C THR A 45 20.03 21.39 15.84
N SER A 46 20.12 20.75 17.01
CA SER A 46 19.65 19.38 17.24
C SER A 46 18.13 19.29 17.17
N ALA A 47 17.43 20.27 17.75
CA ALA A 47 15.97 20.36 17.70
C ALA A 47 15.44 20.51 16.26
N ARG A 48 16.04 21.42 15.47
CA ARG A 48 15.64 21.65 14.07
C ARG A 48 15.94 20.44 13.18
N LEU A 49 17.04 19.74 13.42
CA LEU A 49 17.36 18.49 12.71
C LEU A 49 16.37 17.36 13.05
N ALA A 50 15.92 17.28 14.31
CA ALA A 50 14.90 16.33 14.73
C ALA A 50 13.53 16.63 14.08
N GLU A 51 13.11 17.89 14.05
CA GLU A 51 11.89 18.32 13.36
C GLU A 51 11.92 18.00 11.85
N LEU A 52 13.02 18.32 11.16
CA LEU A 52 13.22 17.97 9.74
C LEU A 52 13.20 16.45 9.51
N GLN A 53 13.74 15.65 10.43
CA GLN A 53 13.69 14.19 10.34
C GLN A 53 12.28 13.65 10.53
N ASP A 54 11.52 14.20 11.47
CA ASP A 54 10.12 13.81 11.71
C ASP A 54 9.22 14.19 10.54
N ASP A 55 9.44 15.35 9.91
CA ASP A 55 8.76 15.74 8.67
C ASP A 55 9.06 14.76 7.52
N VAL A 56 10.33 14.37 7.34
CA VAL A 56 10.72 13.39 6.33
C VAL A 56 10.08 12.02 6.60
N ARG A 57 10.04 11.58 7.86
CA ARG A 57 9.34 10.34 8.27
C ARG A 57 7.84 10.43 7.99
N GLY A 58 7.21 11.57 8.30
CA GLY A 58 5.80 11.83 8.00
C GLY A 58 5.50 11.74 6.50
N ILE A 59 6.35 12.33 5.65
CA ILE A 59 6.22 12.26 4.19
C ILE A 59 6.35 10.81 3.68
N VAL A 60 7.31 10.05 4.21
CA VAL A 60 7.50 8.63 3.84
C VAL A 60 6.30 7.78 4.27
N LEU A 61 5.80 7.98 5.49
CA LEU A 61 4.60 7.28 6.00
C LEU A 61 3.36 7.63 5.17
N TRP A 62 3.15 8.91 4.87
CA TRP A 62 2.07 9.37 4.01
C TRP A 62 2.14 8.71 2.63
N LYS A 63 3.34 8.65 2.03
CA LYS A 63 3.54 7.99 0.73
C LYS A 63 3.15 6.51 0.80
N ALA A 64 3.60 5.79 1.83
CA ALA A 64 3.29 4.38 2.01
C ALA A 64 1.78 4.14 2.19
N ALA A 65 1.12 4.90 3.07
CA ALA A 65 -0.33 4.82 3.24
C ALA A 65 -1.09 5.13 1.94
N ARG A 66 -0.60 6.11 1.17
CA ARG A 66 -1.21 6.44 -0.14
C ARG A 66 -1.01 5.33 -1.16
N HIS A 67 0.12 4.63 -1.12
CA HIS A 67 0.35 3.45 -1.93
C HIS A 67 -0.62 2.32 -1.56
N ASP A 68 -0.86 2.08 -0.27
CA ASP A 68 -1.80 1.04 0.18
C ASP A 68 -3.22 1.33 -0.30
N ILE A 69 -3.66 2.60 -0.22
CA ILE A 69 -4.96 3.03 -0.78
C ILE A 69 -5.02 2.79 -2.29
N ASN A 70 -3.98 3.20 -3.03
CA ASN A 70 -3.94 2.99 -4.48
C ASN A 70 -3.89 1.50 -4.84
N ASP A 71 -3.29 0.65 -4.00
CA ASP A 71 -3.21 -0.80 -4.20
C ASP A 71 -4.59 -1.46 -4.09
N ILE A 72 -5.52 -0.90 -3.31
CA ILE A 72 -6.93 -1.34 -3.26
C ILE A 72 -7.58 -1.13 -4.64
N ASP A 73 -7.53 0.11 -5.15
CA ASP A 73 -8.09 0.45 -6.46
C ASP A 73 -7.42 -0.31 -7.61
N LEU A 74 -6.12 -0.57 -7.48
CA LEU A 74 -5.35 -1.26 -8.50
C LEU A 74 -5.72 -2.75 -8.58
N ARG A 75 -5.95 -3.42 -7.44
CA ARG A 75 -6.44 -4.80 -7.41
C ARG A 75 -7.74 -4.94 -8.20
N ALA A 76 -8.69 -4.03 -7.98
CA ALA A 76 -9.99 -4.02 -8.66
C ALA A 76 -9.93 -3.89 -10.19
N ARG A 77 -8.79 -3.44 -10.76
CA ARG A 77 -8.59 -3.38 -12.23
C ARG A 77 -8.21 -4.73 -12.85
N HIS A 78 -7.66 -5.64 -12.06
CA HIS A 78 -7.12 -6.92 -12.55
C HIS A 78 -7.92 -8.12 -12.05
N LEU A 79 -8.55 -7.99 -10.88
CA LEU A 79 -9.27 -9.07 -10.20
C LEU A 79 -10.76 -8.72 -10.03
N PRO A 80 -11.64 -9.73 -9.99
CA PRO A 80 -13.01 -9.56 -9.54
C PRO A 80 -13.07 -8.93 -8.13
N PRO A 81 -14.03 -8.04 -7.85
CA PRO A 81 -14.15 -7.37 -6.55
C PRO A 81 -14.12 -8.33 -5.35
N GLU A 82 -14.75 -9.50 -5.48
CA GLU A 82 -14.87 -10.49 -4.42
C GLU A 82 -13.54 -11.18 -4.07
N ALA A 83 -12.52 -11.04 -4.93
CA ALA A 83 -11.17 -11.57 -4.73
C ALA A 83 -10.14 -10.48 -4.36
N CYS A 84 -10.54 -9.20 -4.34
CA CYS A 84 -9.62 -8.08 -4.10
C CYS A 84 -9.25 -7.90 -2.62
N GLU A 85 -10.03 -8.46 -1.70
CA GLU A 85 -9.90 -8.23 -0.27
C GLU A 85 -10.12 -9.52 0.55
N GLY A 86 -9.73 -9.44 1.82
CA GLY A 86 -10.04 -10.46 2.80
C GLY A 86 -9.47 -11.84 2.46
N PRO A 87 -10.21 -12.93 2.77
CA PRO A 87 -9.69 -14.29 2.67
C PRO A 87 -9.30 -14.70 1.25
N GLY A 88 -10.07 -14.26 0.24
CA GLY A 88 -9.80 -14.58 -1.16
C GLY A 88 -8.45 -14.00 -1.63
N TRP A 89 -8.20 -12.73 -1.28
CA TRP A 89 -6.93 -12.08 -1.57
C TRP A 89 -5.75 -12.79 -0.91
N HIS A 90 -5.86 -13.14 0.38
CA HIS A 90 -4.79 -13.87 1.08
C HIS A 90 -4.48 -15.23 0.45
N MET A 91 -5.50 -15.98 0.03
CA MET A 91 -5.32 -17.26 -0.67
C MET A 91 -4.61 -17.08 -2.01
N LEU A 92 -4.97 -16.06 -2.79
CA LEU A 92 -4.32 -15.78 -4.08
C LEU A 92 -2.83 -15.45 -3.91
N LEU A 93 -2.48 -14.67 -2.87
CA LEU A 93 -1.09 -14.39 -2.53
C LEU A 93 -0.31 -15.65 -2.22
N PHE A 94 -0.87 -16.51 -1.36
CA PHE A 94 -0.25 -17.77 -0.98
C PHE A 94 -0.07 -18.71 -2.18
N LEU A 95 -1.11 -18.86 -3.01
CA LEU A 95 -1.04 -19.75 -4.17
C LEU A 95 -0.10 -19.21 -5.27
N LEU A 96 0.03 -17.88 -5.40
CA LEU A 96 1.04 -17.28 -6.26
C LEU A 96 2.46 -17.63 -5.80
N THR A 97 2.75 -17.49 -4.50
CA THR A 97 4.07 -17.85 -3.96
C THR A 97 4.34 -19.34 -4.11
N SER A 98 3.37 -20.20 -3.82
CA SER A 98 3.51 -21.65 -3.99
C SER A 98 3.74 -22.06 -5.44
N ARG A 99 3.10 -21.40 -6.40
CA ARG A 99 3.35 -21.64 -7.84
C ARG A 99 4.77 -21.26 -8.25
N ILE A 100 5.30 -20.15 -7.74
CA ILE A 100 6.69 -19.71 -8.02
C ILE A 100 7.69 -20.67 -7.36
N GLU A 101 7.41 -21.10 -6.14
CA GLU A 101 8.23 -22.06 -5.39
C GLU A 101 8.07 -23.51 -5.87
N GLN A 102 7.13 -23.76 -6.78
CA GLN A 102 6.76 -25.10 -7.28
C GLN A 102 6.36 -26.07 -6.16
N THR A 103 5.72 -25.55 -5.11
CA THR A 103 5.25 -26.34 -3.97
C THR A 103 3.77 -26.68 -4.11
N SER A 104 3.43 -27.93 -3.83
CA SER A 104 2.02 -28.37 -3.79
C SER A 104 1.42 -28.06 -2.42
N VAL A 105 0.26 -27.41 -2.39
CA VAL A 105 -0.42 -27.02 -1.14
C VAL A 105 -1.81 -27.62 -1.04
N SER A 106 -2.17 -28.09 0.16
CA SER A 106 -3.46 -28.73 0.38
C SER A 106 -4.58 -27.70 0.57
N VAL A 107 -5.83 -28.19 0.58
CA VAL A 107 -6.99 -27.39 0.99
C VAL A 107 -6.80 -26.80 2.39
N THR A 108 -6.27 -27.58 3.34
CA THR A 108 -6.06 -27.17 4.72
C THR A 108 -5.05 -26.03 4.81
N ASP A 109 -3.91 -26.14 4.11
CA ASP A 109 -2.86 -25.10 4.10
C ASP A 109 -3.41 -23.80 3.50
N THR A 110 -4.12 -23.92 2.38
CA THR A 110 -4.76 -22.78 1.71
C THR A 110 -5.78 -22.10 2.63
N CYS A 111 -6.61 -22.88 3.33
CA CYS A 111 -7.60 -22.35 4.27
C CYS A 111 -6.96 -21.68 5.50
N ALA A 112 -5.85 -22.20 6.00
CA ALA A 112 -5.10 -21.58 7.09
C ALA A 112 -4.60 -20.17 6.70
N MET A 113 -4.14 -20.00 5.46
CA MET A 113 -3.68 -18.71 4.95
C MET A 113 -4.80 -17.70 4.70
N ALA A 114 -6.06 -18.12 4.63
CA ALA A 114 -7.19 -17.21 4.45
C ALA A 114 -7.36 -16.23 5.64
N ARG A 115 -6.84 -16.58 6.82
CA ARG A 115 -7.00 -15.81 8.07
C ARG A 115 -8.46 -15.57 8.45
N ALA A 116 -9.29 -16.59 8.28
CA ALA A 116 -10.72 -16.58 8.59
C ALA A 116 -11.15 -17.94 9.18
N PRO A 117 -12.32 -18.03 9.84
CA PRO A 117 -12.88 -19.31 10.26
C PRO A 117 -12.95 -20.32 9.11
N GLN A 118 -12.79 -21.62 9.39
CA GLN A 118 -12.64 -22.66 8.38
C GLN A 118 -13.78 -22.69 7.34
N THR A 119 -15.03 -22.58 7.80
CA THR A 119 -16.20 -22.56 6.90
C THR A 119 -16.22 -21.33 6.00
N THR A 120 -15.76 -20.18 6.50
CA THR A 120 -15.58 -18.96 5.71
C THR A 120 -14.48 -19.14 4.67
N ALA A 121 -13.32 -19.69 5.06
CA ALA A 121 -12.21 -19.95 4.16
C ALA A 121 -12.62 -20.87 3.00
N LEU A 122 -13.34 -21.97 3.28
CA LEU A 122 -13.84 -22.88 2.26
C LEU A 122 -14.77 -22.19 1.25
N ARG A 123 -15.68 -21.34 1.72
CA ARG A 123 -16.57 -20.55 0.83
C ARG A 123 -15.79 -19.65 -0.11
N HIS A 124 -14.71 -19.02 0.37
CA HIS A 124 -13.84 -18.19 -0.46
C HIS A 124 -13.01 -19.02 -1.44
N LEU A 125 -12.48 -20.18 -1.01
CA LEU A 125 -11.77 -21.09 -1.92
C LEU A 125 -12.68 -21.55 -3.07
N GLU A 126 -13.91 -21.97 -2.75
CA GLU A 126 -14.90 -22.34 -3.77
C GLU A 126 -15.24 -21.17 -4.68
N LEU A 127 -15.37 -19.97 -4.13
CA LEU A 127 -15.58 -18.76 -4.94
C LEU A 127 -14.43 -18.53 -5.91
N LEU A 128 -13.18 -18.60 -5.46
CA LEU A 128 -12.01 -18.42 -6.34
C LEU A 128 -11.93 -19.49 -7.44
N VAL A 129 -12.32 -20.72 -7.13
CA VAL A 129 -12.42 -21.79 -8.14
C VAL A 129 -13.53 -21.48 -9.15
N ARG A 130 -14.70 -21.02 -8.70
CA ARG A 130 -15.80 -20.62 -9.61
C ARG A 130 -15.44 -19.41 -10.48
N LEU A 131 -14.67 -18.47 -9.95
CA LEU A 131 -14.16 -17.31 -10.68
C LEU A 131 -13.03 -17.69 -11.67
N GLY A 132 -12.60 -18.96 -11.69
CA GLY A 132 -11.52 -19.42 -12.55
C GLY A 132 -10.14 -18.91 -12.15
N LEU A 133 -9.98 -18.38 -10.93
CA LEU A 133 -8.71 -17.85 -10.43
C LEU A 133 -7.84 -18.95 -9.79
N CYS A 134 -8.48 -19.99 -9.24
CA CYS A 134 -7.82 -21.15 -8.65
C CYS A 134 -8.35 -22.45 -9.26
N GLN A 135 -7.61 -23.54 -9.07
CA GLN A 135 -7.99 -24.87 -9.53
C GLN A 135 -7.73 -25.94 -8.46
N LYS A 136 -8.59 -26.95 -8.43
CA LYS A 136 -8.39 -28.17 -7.64
C LYS A 136 -7.72 -29.21 -8.53
N VAL A 137 -6.59 -29.74 -8.08
CA VAL A 137 -5.82 -30.76 -8.80
C VAL A 137 -5.83 -32.04 -7.95
N PRO A 138 -6.42 -33.15 -8.45
CA PRO A 138 -6.38 -34.42 -7.74
C PRO A 138 -4.95 -34.92 -7.65
N ASP A 139 -4.59 -35.53 -6.52
CA ASP A 139 -3.32 -36.25 -6.42
C ASP A 139 -3.42 -37.58 -7.18
N HIS A 140 -2.49 -37.81 -8.10
CA HIS A 140 -2.42 -39.04 -8.89
C HIS A 140 -2.06 -40.26 -8.01
N SER A 141 -1.47 -40.03 -6.83
CA SER A 141 -1.01 -41.09 -5.92
C SER A 141 -2.00 -41.40 -4.79
N ASP A 142 -2.88 -40.45 -4.41
CA ASP A 142 -3.91 -40.64 -3.39
C ASP A 142 -5.19 -39.88 -3.76
N ALA A 143 -6.23 -40.60 -4.20
CA ALA A 143 -7.51 -40.02 -4.62
C ALA A 143 -8.26 -39.26 -3.50
N ARG A 144 -7.86 -39.41 -2.23
CA ARG A 144 -8.41 -38.64 -1.11
C ARG A 144 -7.78 -37.26 -0.98
N ARG A 145 -6.62 -37.04 -1.60
CA ARG A 145 -5.88 -35.79 -1.52
C ARG A 145 -6.19 -34.90 -2.71
N ILE A 146 -6.50 -33.64 -2.39
CA ILE A 146 -6.73 -32.59 -3.38
C ILE A 146 -5.71 -31.49 -3.12
N TRP A 147 -4.96 -31.17 -4.16
CA TRP A 147 -4.06 -30.03 -4.20
C TRP A 147 -4.79 -28.80 -4.73
N ILE A 148 -4.40 -27.63 -4.25
CA ILE A 148 -4.90 -26.36 -4.74
C ILE A 148 -3.76 -25.64 -5.45
N GLY A 149 -4.06 -25.11 -6.63
CA GLY A 149 -3.13 -24.26 -7.37
C GLY A 149 -3.84 -22.97 -7.82
N ILE A 150 -3.05 -21.92 -8.02
CA ILE A 150 -3.52 -20.78 -8.80
C ILE A 150 -3.64 -21.22 -10.27
N SER A 151 -4.76 -20.89 -10.90
CA SER A 151 -4.96 -21.14 -12.33
C SER A 151 -4.01 -20.28 -13.17
N ASP A 152 -3.96 -20.54 -14.48
CA ASP A 152 -3.22 -19.67 -15.39
C ASP A 152 -3.81 -18.26 -15.46
N ASP A 153 -5.13 -18.11 -15.58
CA ASP A 153 -5.79 -16.79 -15.59
C ASP A 153 -5.53 -16.02 -14.27
N GLY A 154 -5.65 -16.70 -13.13
CA GLY A 154 -5.31 -16.13 -11.83
C GLY A 154 -3.86 -15.67 -11.76
N TYR A 155 -2.91 -16.48 -12.26
CA TYR A 155 -1.50 -16.12 -12.31
C TYR A 155 -1.26 -14.89 -13.20
N PHE A 156 -1.82 -14.87 -14.41
CA PHE A 156 -1.68 -13.73 -15.34
C PHE A 156 -2.23 -12.44 -14.73
N ARG A 157 -3.40 -12.47 -14.09
CA ARG A 157 -3.99 -11.31 -13.42
C ARG A 157 -3.10 -10.79 -12.30
N MET A 158 -2.57 -11.68 -11.46
CA MET A 158 -1.66 -11.32 -10.37
C MET A 158 -0.35 -10.74 -10.92
N GLU A 159 0.19 -11.32 -11.98
CA GLU A 159 1.40 -10.80 -12.64
C GLU A 159 1.19 -9.38 -13.17
N HIS A 160 0.07 -9.15 -13.88
CA HIS A 160 -0.28 -7.83 -14.38
C HIS A 160 -0.49 -6.81 -13.25
N TYR A 161 -1.18 -7.19 -12.18
CA TYR A 161 -1.32 -6.37 -10.99
C TYR A 161 0.03 -5.95 -10.41
N TYR A 162 0.95 -6.90 -10.15
CA TYR A 162 2.24 -6.58 -9.56
C TYR A 162 3.11 -5.73 -10.48
N ARG A 163 3.05 -5.97 -11.80
CA ARG A 163 3.74 -5.16 -12.80
C ARG A 163 3.28 -3.71 -12.76
N ASP A 164 1.98 -3.45 -12.69
CA ASP A 164 1.44 -2.09 -12.65
C ASP A 164 1.62 -1.45 -11.27
N ARG A 165 1.58 -2.24 -10.20
CA ARG A 165 1.90 -1.79 -8.83
C ARG A 165 3.33 -1.27 -8.73
N MET A 166 4.30 -2.02 -9.25
CA MET A 166 5.72 -1.61 -9.26
C MET A 166 5.90 -0.29 -10.02
N LYS A 167 5.23 -0.12 -11.17
CA LYS A 167 5.26 1.15 -11.92
C LYS A 167 4.64 2.29 -11.14
N ALA A 168 3.51 2.06 -10.47
CA ALA A 168 2.80 3.06 -9.68
C ALA A 168 3.65 3.53 -8.48
N HIS A 169 4.27 2.60 -7.76
CA HIS A 169 5.06 2.90 -6.56
C HIS A 169 6.42 3.54 -6.86
N ARG A 170 6.94 3.36 -8.09
CA ARG A 170 8.18 4.03 -8.54
C ARG A 170 7.98 5.50 -8.87
N LYS A 171 6.74 5.98 -9.04
CA LYS A 171 6.50 7.39 -9.39
C LYS A 171 6.93 8.32 -8.24
N PRO A 172 7.58 9.46 -8.55
CA PRO A 172 7.94 10.44 -7.54
C PRO A 172 6.69 11.09 -6.91
N LEU A 173 6.85 11.55 -5.67
CA LEU A 173 5.83 12.31 -4.94
C LEU A 173 5.54 13.62 -5.68
N ASN A 174 4.44 13.67 -6.42
CA ASN A 174 4.01 14.88 -7.11
C ASN A 174 3.00 15.62 -6.25
N PHE A 175 3.46 16.61 -5.49
CA PHE A 175 2.56 17.60 -4.89
C PHE A 175 1.97 18.45 -6.02
N ARG A 176 0.70 18.20 -6.39
CA ARG A 176 -0.04 19.15 -7.22
C ARG A 176 -0.18 20.45 -6.42
N ARG A 177 0.60 21.46 -6.78
CA ARG A 177 0.35 22.84 -6.31
C ARG A 177 -1.06 23.22 -6.76
N LYS A 178 -1.99 23.40 -5.82
CA LYS A 178 -3.27 24.06 -6.11
C LYS A 178 -2.94 25.45 -6.69
N ARG A 179 -3.51 25.76 -7.85
CA ARG A 179 -3.44 27.10 -8.45
C ARG A 179 -4.34 28.06 -7.70
#